data_AF-A0A7S4EVZ0-F1
#
_entry.id   AF-A0A7S4EVZ0-F1
#
_cell.length_a   1.000
_cell.length_b   1.000
_cell.length_c   1.000
_cell.angle_alpha   90.00
_cell.angle_beta   90.00
_cell.angle_gamma   90.00
#
_symmetry.space_group_name_H-M   'P 1'
#
loop_
_entity.id
_entity.type
_entity.pdbx_description
1 polymer ?
#
loop_
_entity_poly.entity_id
_entity_poly.type
_entity_poly.pdbx_seq_one_letter_code
_entity_poly.pdbx_strand_id
1 'polypeptide(L)'
;MSSPDGGQTGHCSDVEPRCGAAIHELQIHQEKDEDVTAWRSSLLEQPEVADDSGLLDTRVEGALLALNEAIAESNDMQASYTNAAQTLYELQRAAESELEDLKHRHWLWIDEIATFESNKREIKVAAAELSRISHALLVASEEEATADEALGVQKQLRETMSRDDADGWEAMKVVKQQLRARRDSARARVSKLSSEQRHYSNEVSRLTEKVLSMSYNIGSAFENALPFLSVKQSYIEKQQEQHLELVQQLERAEEAKARVRDAMRTLEEISMEIHEQRRRKDSSRSSEDADADDCEASFLDPSSTCAELPTAAGSDEVAGHQPAVLAA
;
A
#
# COMPACT_ATOMS: atom_id res chain seq x y z
N MET A 1 10.24 -46.52 21.11
CA MET A 1 10.93 -45.38 21.75
C MET A 1 11.55 -44.54 20.64
N SER A 2 11.64 -43.22 20.87
CA SER A 2 12.25 -42.22 19.98
C SER A 2 11.52 -41.92 18.66
N SER A 3 10.81 -40.79 18.66
CA SER A 3 10.63 -39.92 17.49
C SER A 3 11.98 -39.40 16.99
N PRO A 4 12.02 -38.73 15.82
CA PRO A 4 12.12 -37.27 15.90
C PRO A 4 11.20 -36.51 14.94
N ASP A 5 10.89 -35.26 15.32
CA ASP A 5 10.15 -34.25 14.56
C ASP A 5 11.00 -33.51 13.51
N GLY A 6 10.32 -32.81 12.59
CA GLY A 6 10.69 -31.42 12.26
C GLY A 6 11.07 -31.08 10.80
N GLY A 7 10.40 -30.07 10.23
CA GLY A 7 10.79 -29.36 8.99
C GLY A 7 9.92 -29.70 7.76
N GLN A 8 8.70 -29.17 7.60
CA GLN A 8 8.33 -27.82 7.10
C GLN A 8 8.74 -27.49 5.65
N THR A 9 7.86 -26.70 5.01
CA THR A 9 7.86 -26.13 3.64
C THR A 9 7.35 -27.07 2.53
N GLY A 10 6.38 -26.68 1.69
CA GLY A 10 5.60 -25.43 1.68
C GLY A 10 4.14 -25.66 1.27
N HIS A 11 3.22 -24.94 1.92
CA HIS A 11 1.89 -24.72 1.36
C HIS A 11 2.02 -23.84 0.12
N CYS A 12 1.60 -24.34 -1.03
CA CYS A 12 1.11 -23.46 -2.10
C CYS A 12 -0.28 -22.98 -1.68
N SER A 13 -0.30 -21.95 -0.82
CA SER A 13 -1.53 -21.23 -0.50
C SER A 13 -2.11 -20.63 -1.77
N ASP A 14 -3.40 -20.82 -1.98
CA ASP A 14 -4.15 -20.25 -3.09
C ASP A 14 -3.91 -18.74 -3.23
N VAL A 15 -3.62 -18.31 -4.46
CA VAL A 15 -3.82 -16.91 -4.85
C VAL A 15 -5.30 -16.74 -5.17
N GLU A 16 -6.13 -16.80 -4.14
CA GLU A 16 -7.44 -16.17 -4.20
C GLU A 16 -7.24 -14.66 -4.40
N PRO A 17 -8.09 -13.98 -5.20
CA PRO A 17 -8.12 -12.53 -5.16
C PRO A 17 -8.53 -12.10 -3.75
N ARG A 18 -7.64 -11.38 -3.05
CA ARG A 18 -7.82 -10.86 -1.69
C ARG A 18 -8.89 -9.73 -1.61
N CYS A 19 -10.04 -9.90 -2.24
CA CYS A 19 -11.19 -9.01 -2.13
C CYS A 19 -12.00 -9.31 -0.86
N GLY A 20 -12.01 -10.54 -0.35
CA GLY A 20 -12.74 -10.89 0.88
C GLY A 20 -12.05 -10.47 2.18
N ALA A 21 -10.71 -10.44 2.22
CA ALA A 21 -9.96 -10.20 3.45
C ALA A 21 -9.96 -8.73 3.92
N ALA A 22 -10.31 -7.78 3.05
CA ALA A 22 -10.44 -6.36 3.40
C ALA A 22 -11.80 -6.01 4.04
N ILE A 23 -12.77 -6.94 4.03
CA ILE A 23 -14.17 -6.66 4.42
C ILE A 23 -14.37 -6.80 5.94
N HIS A 24 -13.46 -7.49 6.65
CA HIS A 24 -13.61 -7.78 8.08
C HIS A 24 -13.10 -6.68 9.04
N GLU A 25 -12.51 -5.60 8.51
CA GLU A 25 -12.03 -4.43 9.26
C GLU A 25 -12.85 -3.15 8.99
N LEU A 26 -14.11 -3.26 8.55
CA LEU A 26 -15.10 -2.22 8.81
C LEU A 26 -15.58 -2.29 10.27
N GLN A 27 -14.61 -2.17 11.18
CA GLN A 27 -14.87 -1.91 12.58
C GLN A 27 -15.48 -0.51 12.65
N ILE A 28 -16.80 -0.45 12.80
CA ILE A 28 -17.55 0.80 12.96
C ILE A 28 -17.03 1.46 14.24
N HIS A 29 -16.03 2.32 14.08
CA HIS A 29 -15.70 3.33 15.06
C HIS A 29 -16.91 4.26 15.10
N GLN A 30 -17.83 3.95 16.01
CA GLN A 30 -18.46 4.97 16.82
C GLN A 30 -17.31 5.70 17.55
N GLU A 31 -16.64 6.61 16.84
CA GLU A 31 -16.10 7.79 17.50
C GLU A 31 -17.27 8.35 18.30
N LYS A 32 -17.06 8.46 19.61
CA LYS A 32 -18.01 9.14 20.47
C LYS A 32 -18.12 10.55 19.91
N ASP A 33 -19.35 11.02 19.69
CA ASP A 33 -19.60 12.42 19.39
C ASP A 33 -19.03 13.27 20.54
N GLU A 34 -17.79 13.74 20.40
CA GLU A 34 -17.19 14.70 21.32
C GLU A 34 -17.88 16.05 21.06
N ASP A 35 -18.91 16.31 21.87
CA ASP A 35 -19.82 17.46 21.83
C ASP A 35 -19.36 18.65 20.97
N VAL A 36 -19.66 18.58 19.67
CA VAL A 36 -19.59 19.70 18.70
C VAL A 36 -20.61 20.81 19.05
N THR A 37 -21.25 20.70 20.21
CA THR A 37 -22.18 21.65 20.83
C THR A 37 -21.59 22.32 22.08
N ALA A 38 -20.56 21.78 22.74
CA ALA A 38 -20.04 22.28 24.02
C ALA A 38 -19.55 23.74 23.93
N TRP A 39 -18.95 24.10 22.79
CA TRP A 39 -18.52 25.47 22.50
C TRP A 39 -19.67 26.49 22.45
N ARG A 40 -20.91 26.09 22.09
CA ARG A 40 -22.09 26.99 22.14
C ARG A 40 -22.42 27.38 23.58
N SER A 41 -22.32 26.45 24.53
CA SER A 41 -22.54 26.73 25.95
C SER A 41 -21.47 27.67 26.51
N SER A 42 -20.20 27.44 26.15
CA SER A 42 -19.06 28.27 26.59
C SER A 42 -19.11 29.73 26.06
N LEU A 43 -19.71 29.96 24.88
CA LEU A 43 -19.90 31.32 24.35
C LEU A 43 -21.04 32.11 25.03
N LEU A 44 -22.01 31.43 25.64
CA LEU A 44 -23.20 32.05 26.22
C LEU A 44 -23.07 32.38 27.73
N GLU A 45 -22.02 31.89 28.40
CA GLU A 45 -21.84 32.04 29.86
C GLU A 45 -20.80 33.11 30.27
N GLN A 46 -20.24 33.90 29.34
CA GLN A 46 -19.38 35.04 29.73
C GLN A 46 -20.22 36.27 30.11
N PRO A 47 -20.08 36.81 31.34
CA PRO A 47 -20.86 37.96 31.79
C PRO A 47 -20.41 39.26 31.12
N GLU A 48 -21.36 40.18 30.98
CA GLU A 48 -21.21 41.45 30.25
C GLU A 48 -20.08 42.34 30.78
N VAL A 49 -19.15 42.68 29.89
CA VAL A 49 -18.47 43.99 29.92
C VAL A 49 -18.92 44.72 28.66
N ALA A 50 -20.01 45.48 28.80
CA ALA A 50 -20.51 46.34 27.75
C ALA A 50 -19.61 47.57 27.63
N ASP A 51 -18.92 47.69 26.49
CA ASP A 51 -18.28 48.93 26.04
C ASP A 51 -18.87 49.25 24.65
N ASP A 52 -19.24 50.51 24.42
CA ASP A 52 -20.34 50.91 23.49
C ASP A 52 -20.04 50.81 21.98
N SER A 53 -19.97 49.59 21.44
CA SER A 53 -20.12 49.35 19.99
C SER A 53 -20.69 47.96 19.65
N GLY A 54 -21.79 47.58 20.31
CA GLY A 54 -22.39 46.23 20.30
C GLY A 54 -22.99 45.71 18.96
N LEU A 55 -22.37 45.98 17.81
CA LEU A 55 -22.56 45.14 16.63
C LEU A 55 -21.64 43.92 16.73
N LEU A 56 -22.21 42.72 16.54
CA LEU A 56 -21.45 41.53 16.19
C LEU A 56 -20.67 41.80 14.90
N ASP A 57 -19.40 41.39 14.83
CA ASP A 57 -18.63 41.42 13.59
C ASP A 57 -19.36 40.57 12.55
N THR A 58 -19.78 41.18 11.44
CA THR A 58 -20.60 40.52 10.41
C THR A 58 -19.88 39.34 9.75
N ARG A 59 -18.55 39.27 9.88
CA ARG A 59 -17.75 38.10 9.46
C ARG A 59 -17.98 36.89 10.35
N VAL A 60 -18.21 37.08 11.66
CA VAL A 60 -18.55 36.01 12.60
C VAL A 60 -19.93 35.44 12.27
N GLU A 61 -20.92 36.29 11.99
CA GLU A 61 -22.26 35.84 11.60
C GLU A 61 -22.23 35.03 10.28
N GLY A 62 -21.51 35.53 9.27
CA GLY A 62 -21.30 34.81 8.01
C GLY A 62 -20.57 33.47 8.18
N ALA A 63 -19.53 33.42 9.00
CA ALA A 63 -18.77 32.19 9.25
C ALA A 63 -19.55 31.17 10.09
N LEU A 64 -20.40 31.60 11.03
CA LEU A 64 -21.32 30.72 11.75
C LEU A 64 -22.41 30.15 10.83
N LEU A 65 -22.93 30.93 9.89
CA LEU A 65 -23.86 30.43 8.87
C LEU A 65 -23.18 29.37 7.98
N ALA A 66 -21.98 29.67 7.46
CA ALA A 66 -21.21 28.73 6.64
C ALA A 66 -20.87 27.43 7.39
N LEU A 67 -20.55 27.50 8.69
CA LEU A 67 -20.33 26.29 9.49
C LEU A 67 -21.62 25.48 9.69
N ASN A 68 -22.75 26.13 9.98
CA ASN A 68 -24.03 25.41 10.13
C ASN A 68 -24.42 24.71 8.81
N GLU A 69 -24.18 25.34 7.66
CA GLU A 69 -24.40 24.74 6.33
C GLU A 69 -23.45 23.56 6.07
N ALA A 70 -22.15 23.70 6.36
CA ALA A 70 -21.18 22.63 6.23
C ALA A 70 -21.47 21.43 7.15
N ILE A 71 -21.94 21.67 8.39
CA ILE A 71 -22.36 20.60 9.31
C ILE A 71 -23.61 19.88 8.77
N ALA A 72 -24.59 20.61 8.24
CA ALA A 72 -25.77 20.01 7.62
C ALA A 72 -25.38 19.13 6.43
N GLU A 73 -24.57 19.63 5.49
CA GLU A 73 -24.07 18.87 4.34
C GLU A 73 -23.27 17.63 4.78
N SER A 74 -22.38 17.78 5.78
CA SER A 74 -21.60 16.65 6.33
C SER A 74 -22.50 15.57 6.95
N ASN A 75 -23.56 15.96 7.64
CA ASN A 75 -24.50 15.02 8.24
C ASN A 75 -25.32 14.29 7.15
N ASP A 76 -25.81 15.02 6.14
CA ASP A 76 -26.57 14.44 5.03
C ASP A 76 -25.72 13.47 4.20
N MET A 77 -24.45 13.82 3.91
CA MET A 77 -23.51 12.94 3.19
C MET A 77 -23.15 11.70 4.01
N GLN A 78 -22.91 11.83 5.32
CA GLN A 78 -22.63 10.70 6.22
C GLN A 78 -23.86 9.78 6.33
N ALA A 79 -25.07 10.33 6.44
CA ALA A 79 -26.31 9.57 6.45
C ALA A 79 -26.54 8.81 5.13
N SER A 80 -26.31 9.46 3.99
CA SER A 80 -26.36 8.85 2.66
C SER A 80 -25.39 7.67 2.53
N TYR A 81 -24.11 7.89 2.90
CA TYR A 81 -23.07 6.84 2.89
C TYR A 81 -23.44 5.64 3.77
N THR A 82 -23.89 5.86 5.02
CA THR A 82 -24.25 4.76 5.93
C THR A 82 -25.47 3.96 5.43
N ASN A 83 -26.46 4.62 4.83
CA ASN A 83 -27.62 3.95 4.23
C ASN A 83 -27.23 3.12 3.00
N ALA A 84 -26.37 3.67 2.12
CA ALA A 84 -25.83 2.94 0.98
C ALA A 84 -25.00 1.72 1.44
N ALA A 85 -24.12 1.88 2.43
CA ALA A 85 -23.33 0.78 2.99
C ALA A 85 -24.21 -0.35 3.55
N GLN A 86 -25.28 -0.02 4.29
CA GLN A 86 -26.24 -1.00 4.81
C GLN A 86 -26.99 -1.72 3.67
N THR A 87 -27.50 -0.96 2.71
CA THR A 87 -28.22 -1.52 1.54
C THR A 87 -27.32 -2.45 0.73
N LEU A 88 -26.05 -2.09 0.52
CA LEU A 88 -25.08 -2.93 -0.17
C LEU A 88 -24.76 -4.21 0.61
N TYR A 89 -24.59 -4.13 1.94
CA TYR A 89 -24.39 -5.31 2.79
C TYR A 89 -25.56 -6.30 2.74
N GLU A 90 -26.81 -5.81 2.73
CA GLU A 90 -27.99 -6.66 2.60
C GLU A 90 -28.09 -7.31 1.22
N LEU A 91 -27.81 -6.56 0.14
CA LEU A 91 -27.76 -7.07 -1.23
C LEU A 91 -26.64 -8.10 -1.44
N GLN A 92 -25.45 -7.86 -0.88
CA GLN A 92 -24.33 -8.79 -0.85
C GLN A 92 -24.77 -10.11 -0.21
N ARG A 93 -25.25 -10.06 1.03
CA ARG A 93 -25.66 -11.23 1.79
C ARG A 93 -26.75 -12.05 1.10
N ALA A 94 -27.73 -11.40 0.46
CA ALA A 94 -28.77 -12.09 -0.29
C ALA A 94 -28.20 -12.82 -1.53
N ALA A 95 -27.34 -12.14 -2.29
CA ALA A 95 -26.71 -12.71 -3.49
C ALA A 95 -25.67 -13.80 -3.16
N GLU A 96 -24.94 -13.69 -2.05
CA GLU A 96 -24.06 -14.76 -1.55
C GLU A 96 -24.85 -16.02 -1.19
N SER A 97 -26.02 -15.87 -0.55
CA SER A 97 -26.90 -17.00 -0.24
C SER A 97 -27.38 -17.71 -1.51
N GLU A 98 -27.84 -16.96 -2.52
CA GLU A 98 -28.25 -17.52 -3.82
C GLU A 98 -27.07 -18.21 -4.54
N LEU A 99 -25.88 -17.60 -4.48
CA LEU A 99 -24.66 -18.14 -5.08
C LEU A 99 -24.21 -19.45 -4.41
N GLU A 100 -24.31 -19.56 -3.08
CA GLU A 100 -23.99 -20.79 -2.36
C GLU A 100 -25.05 -21.89 -2.61
N ASP A 101 -26.34 -21.54 -2.72
CA ASP A 101 -27.39 -22.48 -3.13
C ASP A 101 -27.21 -23.00 -4.57
N LEU A 102 -26.74 -22.15 -5.49
CA LEU A 102 -26.32 -22.58 -6.83
C LEU A 102 -25.07 -23.46 -6.76
N LYS A 103 -24.04 -23.05 -6.02
CA LYS A 103 -22.80 -23.83 -5.83
C LYS A 103 -23.09 -25.22 -5.28
N HIS A 104 -23.97 -25.33 -4.29
CA HIS A 104 -24.37 -26.62 -3.71
C HIS A 104 -25.15 -27.48 -4.71
N ARG A 105 -26.04 -26.91 -5.53
CA ARG A 105 -26.75 -27.66 -6.57
C ARG A 105 -25.85 -28.14 -7.71
N HIS A 106 -24.81 -27.37 -8.05
CA HIS A 106 -23.92 -27.62 -9.19
C HIS A 106 -22.54 -28.16 -8.78
N TRP A 107 -22.35 -28.57 -7.51
CA TRP A 107 -21.03 -28.80 -6.91
C TRP A 107 -20.17 -29.84 -7.66
N LEU A 108 -20.77 -30.95 -8.10
CA LEU A 108 -20.09 -32.03 -8.83
C LEU A 108 -19.41 -31.50 -10.10
N TRP A 109 -20.14 -30.68 -10.86
CA TRP A 109 -19.68 -30.13 -12.13
C TRP A 109 -18.61 -29.05 -11.91
N ILE A 110 -18.77 -28.24 -10.86
CA ILE A 110 -17.78 -27.23 -10.45
C ILE A 110 -16.47 -27.92 -10.03
N ASP A 111 -16.53 -29.00 -9.27
CA ASP A 111 -15.37 -29.79 -8.83
C ASP A 111 -14.68 -30.51 -10.00
N GLU A 112 -15.44 -31.06 -10.95
CA GLU A 112 -14.90 -31.66 -12.17
C GLU A 112 -14.16 -30.63 -13.04
N ILE A 113 -14.73 -29.43 -13.21
CA ILE A 113 -14.09 -28.29 -13.90
C ILE A 113 -12.84 -27.82 -13.15
N ALA A 114 -12.92 -27.64 -11.83
CA ALA A 114 -11.79 -27.21 -11.01
C ALA A 114 -10.63 -28.21 -11.07
N THR A 115 -10.94 -29.51 -10.97
CA THR A 115 -9.99 -30.61 -11.10
C THR A 115 -9.35 -30.63 -12.49
N PHE A 116 -10.14 -30.47 -13.56
CA PHE A 116 -9.64 -30.41 -14.94
C PHE A 116 -8.67 -29.25 -15.15
N GLU A 117 -9.03 -28.04 -14.72
CA GLU A 117 -8.14 -26.87 -14.82
C GLU A 117 -6.93 -26.95 -13.88
N SER A 118 -7.03 -27.64 -12.74
CA SER A 118 -5.87 -27.93 -11.88
C SER A 118 -4.88 -28.86 -12.59
N ASN A 119 -5.34 -30.00 -13.10
CA ASN A 119 -4.48 -30.91 -13.86
C ASN A 119 -3.81 -30.19 -15.06
N LYS A 120 -4.54 -29.32 -15.77
CA LYS A 120 -3.98 -28.49 -16.86
C LYS A 120 -2.91 -27.50 -16.39
N ARG A 121 -3.07 -26.90 -15.20
CA ARG A 121 -2.05 -26.05 -14.58
C ARG A 121 -0.83 -26.87 -14.16
N GLU A 122 -1.04 -28.02 -13.52
CA GLU A 122 0.01 -28.96 -13.12
C GLU A 122 0.83 -29.46 -14.32
N ILE A 123 0.20 -29.79 -15.45
CA ILE A 123 0.91 -30.12 -16.71
C ILE A 123 1.84 -28.99 -17.14
N LYS A 124 1.38 -27.73 -17.12
CA LYS A 124 2.20 -26.58 -17.52
C LYS A 124 3.43 -26.41 -16.61
N VAL A 125 3.24 -26.57 -15.29
CA VAL A 125 4.33 -26.51 -14.30
C VAL A 125 5.32 -27.66 -14.51
N ALA A 126 4.82 -28.90 -14.61
CA ALA A 126 5.65 -30.08 -14.81
C ALA A 126 6.40 -30.06 -16.16
N ALA A 127 5.78 -29.52 -17.22
CA ALA A 127 6.43 -29.34 -18.52
C ALA A 127 7.53 -28.26 -18.48
N ALA A 128 7.31 -27.15 -17.75
CA ALA A 128 8.33 -26.12 -17.55
C ALA A 128 9.54 -26.66 -16.76
N GLU A 129 9.30 -27.42 -15.69
CA GLU A 129 10.35 -28.11 -14.94
C GLU A 129 11.08 -29.15 -15.79
N LEU A 130 10.35 -29.94 -16.59
CA LEU A 130 10.95 -30.90 -17.52
C LEU A 130 11.87 -30.20 -18.54
N SER A 131 11.46 -29.04 -19.08
CA SER A 131 12.31 -28.22 -19.96
C SER A 131 13.55 -27.69 -19.24
N ARG A 132 13.40 -27.15 -18.02
CA ARG A 132 14.50 -26.64 -17.19
C ARG A 132 15.52 -27.73 -16.86
N ILE A 133 15.04 -28.91 -16.45
CA ILE A 133 15.87 -30.08 -16.13
C ILE A 133 16.55 -30.62 -17.38
N SER A 134 15.87 -30.67 -18.53
CA SER A 134 16.46 -31.13 -19.79
C SER A 134 17.59 -30.21 -20.26
N HIS A 135 17.45 -28.89 -20.09
CA HIS A 135 18.53 -27.94 -20.36
C HIS A 135 19.70 -28.10 -19.37
N ALA A 136 19.42 -28.21 -18.07
CA ALA A 136 20.46 -28.45 -17.07
C ALA A 136 21.19 -29.79 -17.28
N LEU A 137 20.50 -30.83 -17.74
CA LEU A 137 21.07 -32.14 -18.08
C LEU A 137 21.98 -32.05 -19.30
N LEU A 138 21.60 -31.28 -20.33
CA LEU A 138 22.46 -31.03 -21.49
C LEU A 138 23.78 -30.36 -21.06
N VAL A 139 23.70 -29.26 -20.31
CA VAL A 139 24.89 -28.55 -19.79
C VAL A 139 25.75 -29.46 -18.92
N ALA A 140 25.16 -30.23 -17.99
CA ALA A 140 25.91 -31.16 -17.15
C ALA A 140 26.57 -32.30 -17.95
N SER A 141 25.97 -32.71 -19.07
CA SER A 141 26.54 -33.73 -19.97
C SER A 141 27.69 -33.16 -20.82
N GLU A 142 27.59 -31.92 -21.26
CA GLU A 142 28.68 -31.17 -21.93
C GLU A 142 29.86 -30.94 -20.96
N GLU A 143 29.58 -30.63 -19.69
CA GLU A 143 30.59 -30.55 -18.62
C GLU A 143 31.28 -31.90 -18.35
N GLU A 144 30.54 -33.02 -18.39
CA GLU A 144 31.15 -34.36 -18.26
C GLU A 144 32.03 -34.68 -19.47
N ALA A 145 31.54 -34.44 -20.69
CA ALA A 145 32.27 -34.69 -21.93
C ALA A 145 33.56 -33.86 -22.02
N THR A 146 33.49 -32.55 -21.77
CA THR A 146 34.67 -31.66 -21.79
C THR A 146 35.68 -32.00 -20.70
N ALA A 147 35.24 -32.49 -19.53
CA ALA A 147 36.14 -32.98 -18.49
C ALA A 147 36.84 -34.31 -18.89
N ASP A 148 36.14 -35.23 -19.56
CA ASP A 148 36.74 -36.47 -20.08
C ASP A 148 37.68 -36.20 -21.27
N GLU A 149 37.36 -35.27 -22.18
CA GLU A 149 38.26 -34.80 -23.23
C GLU A 149 39.54 -34.17 -22.65
N ALA A 150 39.40 -33.29 -21.66
CA ALA A 150 40.54 -32.68 -20.97
C ALA A 150 41.40 -33.74 -20.24
N LEU A 151 40.80 -34.80 -19.68
CA LEU A 151 41.55 -35.95 -19.14
C LEU A 151 42.28 -36.74 -20.23
N GLY A 152 41.70 -36.84 -21.43
CA GLY A 152 42.34 -37.40 -22.63
C GLY A 152 43.58 -36.60 -23.05
N VAL A 153 43.45 -35.29 -23.21
CA VAL A 153 44.55 -34.38 -23.54
C VAL A 153 45.63 -34.37 -22.44
N GLN A 154 45.23 -34.35 -21.16
CA GLN A 154 46.13 -34.50 -20.01
C GLN A 154 46.95 -35.80 -20.11
N LYS A 155 46.33 -36.90 -20.55
CA LYS A 155 47.03 -38.18 -20.73
C LYS A 155 48.03 -38.14 -21.89
N GLN A 156 47.66 -37.56 -23.03
CA GLN A 156 48.55 -37.42 -24.19
C GLN A 156 49.75 -36.50 -23.87
N LEU A 157 49.52 -35.36 -23.22
CA LEU A 157 50.58 -34.44 -22.82
C LEU A 157 51.58 -35.09 -21.83
N ARG A 158 51.08 -35.90 -20.91
CA ARG A 158 51.93 -36.71 -20.01
C ARG A 158 52.86 -37.67 -20.77
N GLU A 159 52.43 -38.18 -21.92
CA GLU A 159 53.21 -39.10 -22.74
C GLU A 159 54.31 -38.38 -23.57
N THR A 160 54.20 -37.05 -23.75
CA THR A 160 55.16 -36.22 -24.50
C THR A 160 56.05 -35.33 -23.63
N MET A 161 55.79 -35.21 -22.32
CA MET A 161 56.59 -34.40 -21.40
C MET A 161 58.00 -34.96 -21.13
N SER A 162 58.97 -34.05 -21.00
CA SER A 162 60.33 -34.38 -20.56
C SER A 162 60.34 -34.94 -19.13
N ARG A 163 61.27 -35.85 -18.84
CA ARG A 163 61.45 -36.39 -17.47
C ARG A 163 62.12 -35.42 -16.51
N ASP A 164 62.76 -34.37 -17.03
CA ASP A 164 63.55 -33.43 -16.23
C ASP A 164 62.71 -32.26 -15.68
N ASP A 165 61.46 -32.11 -16.12
CA ASP A 165 60.52 -31.04 -15.71
C ASP A 165 59.72 -31.43 -14.45
N ALA A 166 60.41 -31.47 -13.30
CA ALA A 166 59.81 -31.91 -12.03
C ALA A 166 58.57 -31.08 -11.62
N ASP A 167 58.59 -29.77 -11.83
CA ASP A 167 57.49 -28.87 -11.50
C ASP A 167 56.28 -29.10 -12.40
N GLY A 168 56.50 -29.30 -13.70
CA GLY A 168 55.48 -29.72 -14.65
C GLY A 168 54.83 -31.05 -14.27
N TRP A 169 55.61 -32.04 -13.81
CA TRP A 169 55.08 -33.33 -13.35
C TRP A 169 54.17 -33.20 -12.11
N GLU A 170 54.46 -32.28 -11.19
CA GLU A 170 53.61 -32.05 -10.01
C GLU A 170 52.34 -31.28 -10.40
N ALA A 171 52.46 -30.20 -11.19
CA ALA A 171 51.31 -29.49 -11.75
C ALA A 171 50.37 -30.45 -12.52
N MET A 172 50.94 -31.40 -13.27
CA MET A 172 50.19 -32.41 -14.02
C MET A 172 49.42 -33.41 -13.13
N LYS A 173 49.85 -33.65 -11.89
CA LYS A 173 49.07 -34.43 -10.90
C LYS A 173 47.88 -33.62 -10.39
N VAL A 174 48.11 -32.35 -10.03
CA VAL A 174 47.07 -31.44 -9.53
C VAL A 174 45.98 -31.23 -10.57
N VAL A 175 46.35 -30.92 -11.81
CA VAL A 175 45.41 -30.77 -12.94
C VAL A 175 44.58 -32.05 -13.14
N LYS A 176 45.22 -33.24 -13.14
CA LYS A 176 44.51 -34.52 -13.24
C LYS A 176 43.52 -34.75 -12.10
N GLN A 177 43.87 -34.37 -10.86
CA GLN A 177 42.98 -34.52 -9.71
C GLN A 177 41.78 -33.56 -9.81
N GLN A 178 42.01 -32.30 -10.21
CA GLN A 178 40.95 -31.33 -10.43
C GLN A 178 40.00 -31.75 -11.56
N LEU A 179 40.52 -32.24 -12.69
CA LEU A 179 39.72 -32.73 -13.81
C LEU A 179 38.87 -33.96 -13.42
N ARG A 180 39.42 -34.90 -12.65
CA ARG A 180 38.65 -36.01 -12.08
C ARG A 180 37.53 -35.53 -11.17
N ALA A 181 37.81 -34.63 -10.23
CA ALA A 181 36.80 -34.07 -9.35
C ALA A 181 35.68 -33.32 -10.12
N ARG A 182 36.03 -32.58 -11.18
CA ARG A 182 35.05 -31.94 -12.07
C ARG A 182 34.18 -32.96 -12.79
N ARG A 183 34.78 -33.98 -13.42
CA ARG A 183 34.04 -35.06 -14.10
C ARG A 183 33.13 -35.82 -13.14
N ASP A 184 33.63 -36.23 -11.98
CA ASP A 184 32.84 -37.01 -11.01
C ASP A 184 31.67 -36.17 -10.45
N SER A 185 31.87 -34.85 -10.31
CA SER A 185 30.81 -33.89 -9.97
C SER A 185 29.78 -33.70 -11.09
N ALA A 186 30.22 -33.60 -12.36
CA ALA A 186 29.33 -33.52 -13.52
C ALA A 186 28.51 -34.80 -13.69
N ARG A 187 29.13 -35.99 -13.62
CA ARG A 187 28.46 -37.29 -13.65
C ARG A 187 27.41 -37.44 -12.55
N ALA A 188 27.70 -36.96 -11.33
CA ALA A 188 26.73 -36.95 -10.24
C ALA A 188 25.51 -36.05 -10.56
N ARG A 189 25.72 -34.87 -11.18
CA ARG A 189 24.63 -34.02 -11.69
C ARG A 189 23.84 -34.73 -12.79
N VAL A 190 24.50 -35.29 -13.80
CA VAL A 190 23.89 -36.02 -14.92
C VAL A 190 23.00 -37.16 -14.41
N SER A 191 23.49 -37.98 -13.48
CA SER A 191 22.72 -39.07 -12.88
C SER A 191 21.48 -38.58 -12.11
N LYS A 192 21.61 -37.49 -11.35
CA LYS A 192 20.49 -36.89 -10.61
C LYS A 192 19.45 -36.31 -11.57
N LEU A 193 19.86 -35.43 -12.48
CA LEU A 193 19.01 -34.76 -13.45
C LEU A 193 18.31 -35.77 -14.39
N SER A 194 18.98 -36.86 -14.76
CA SER A 194 18.36 -37.95 -15.54
C SER A 194 17.23 -38.65 -14.78
N SER A 195 17.32 -38.78 -13.45
CA SER A 195 16.25 -39.36 -12.63
C SER A 195 15.07 -38.40 -12.47
N GLU A 196 15.35 -37.11 -12.28
CA GLU A 196 14.34 -36.05 -12.20
C GLU A 196 13.62 -35.88 -13.54
N GLN A 197 14.35 -35.91 -14.67
CA GLN A 197 13.77 -35.84 -16.02
C GLN A 197 12.76 -36.97 -16.27
N ARG A 198 13.08 -38.20 -15.86
CA ARG A 198 12.14 -39.34 -15.96
C ARG A 198 10.91 -39.15 -15.08
N HIS A 199 11.09 -38.62 -13.86
CA HIS A 199 9.97 -38.33 -12.96
C HIS A 199 9.01 -37.30 -13.57
N TYR A 200 9.49 -36.13 -14.00
CA TYR A 200 8.65 -35.10 -14.60
C TYR A 200 8.07 -35.52 -15.96
N SER A 201 8.79 -36.31 -16.77
CA SER A 201 8.25 -36.87 -18.02
C SER A 201 7.07 -37.82 -17.78
N ASN A 202 7.21 -38.72 -16.80
CA ASN A 202 6.12 -39.62 -16.38
C ASN A 202 4.94 -38.82 -15.81
N GLU A 203 5.20 -37.78 -15.03
CA GLU A 203 4.17 -36.95 -14.42
C GLU A 203 3.38 -36.13 -15.46
N VAL A 204 4.06 -35.50 -16.42
CA VAL A 204 3.42 -34.85 -17.57
C VAL A 204 2.55 -35.86 -18.34
N SER A 205 3.05 -37.08 -18.59
CA SER A 205 2.30 -38.11 -19.29
C SER A 205 1.04 -38.53 -18.52
N ARG A 206 1.17 -38.82 -17.22
CA ARG A 206 0.09 -39.22 -16.31
C ARG A 206 -1.00 -38.15 -16.21
N LEU A 207 -0.61 -36.89 -16.03
CA LEU A 207 -1.55 -35.77 -15.96
C LEU A 207 -2.21 -35.51 -17.32
N THR A 208 -1.48 -35.66 -18.42
CA THR A 208 -2.05 -35.52 -19.78
C THR A 208 -3.09 -36.59 -20.05
N GLU A 209 -2.83 -37.85 -19.69
CA GLU A 209 -3.80 -38.95 -19.78
C GLU A 209 -5.07 -38.66 -18.94
N LYS A 210 -4.89 -38.16 -17.71
CA LYS A 210 -6.01 -37.73 -16.85
C LYS A 210 -6.83 -36.59 -17.47
N VAL A 211 -6.18 -35.57 -18.04
CA VAL A 211 -6.87 -34.47 -18.72
C VAL A 211 -7.60 -34.95 -19.98
N LEU A 212 -6.99 -35.85 -20.76
CA LEU A 212 -7.64 -36.44 -21.94
C LEU A 212 -8.86 -37.28 -21.56
N SER A 213 -8.81 -38.09 -20.51
CA SER A 213 -9.96 -38.88 -20.06
C SER A 213 -11.12 -38.01 -19.56
N MET A 214 -10.82 -36.91 -18.85
CA MET A 214 -11.82 -35.93 -18.42
C MET A 214 -12.41 -35.13 -19.59
N SER A 215 -11.64 -34.88 -20.65
CA SER A 215 -12.04 -33.99 -21.76
C SER A 215 -13.31 -34.41 -22.50
N TYR A 216 -13.70 -35.69 -22.41
CA TYR A 216 -14.94 -36.19 -22.99
C TYR A 216 -16.20 -35.73 -22.23
N ASN A 217 -16.13 -35.66 -20.90
CA ASN A 217 -17.24 -35.24 -20.04
C ASN A 217 -17.22 -33.74 -19.72
N ILE A 218 -16.06 -33.08 -19.85
CA ILE A 218 -15.91 -31.70 -19.39
C ILE A 218 -16.86 -30.71 -20.08
N GLY A 219 -17.26 -30.98 -21.33
CA GLY A 219 -18.24 -30.18 -22.06
C GLY A 219 -19.61 -30.15 -21.36
N SER A 220 -20.12 -31.32 -20.95
CA SER A 220 -21.39 -31.39 -20.22
C SER A 220 -21.24 -30.90 -18.77
N ALA A 221 -20.07 -31.05 -18.13
CA ALA A 221 -19.79 -30.42 -16.85
C ALA A 221 -19.88 -28.88 -16.96
N PHE A 222 -19.25 -28.28 -17.99
CA PHE A 222 -19.38 -26.85 -18.27
C PHE A 222 -20.84 -26.44 -18.51
N GLU A 223 -21.57 -27.10 -19.40
CA GLU A 223 -22.99 -26.82 -19.67
C GLU A 223 -23.86 -26.86 -18.40
N ASN A 224 -23.66 -27.88 -17.55
CA ASN A 224 -24.38 -28.01 -16.29
C ASN A 224 -23.92 -27.00 -15.21
N ALA A 225 -22.71 -26.47 -15.28
CA ALA A 225 -22.20 -25.45 -14.38
C ALA A 225 -22.47 -24.01 -14.87
N LEU A 226 -22.84 -23.80 -16.14
CA LEU A 226 -23.13 -22.48 -16.72
C LEU A 226 -24.05 -21.60 -15.85
N PRO A 227 -25.16 -22.09 -15.26
CA PRO A 227 -26.04 -21.27 -14.43
C PRO A 227 -25.34 -20.70 -13.19
N PHE A 228 -24.44 -21.47 -12.57
CA PHE A 228 -23.63 -20.99 -11.45
C PHE A 228 -22.53 -20.03 -11.93
N LEU A 229 -21.83 -20.38 -13.01
CA LEU A 229 -20.69 -19.59 -13.50
C LEU A 229 -21.12 -18.21 -14.03
N SER A 230 -22.28 -18.11 -14.69
CA SER A 230 -22.82 -16.83 -15.18
C SER A 230 -23.30 -15.93 -14.04
N VAL A 231 -24.03 -16.48 -13.06
CA VAL A 231 -24.45 -15.75 -11.85
C VAL A 231 -23.23 -15.31 -11.04
N LYS A 232 -22.21 -16.17 -10.88
CA LYS A 232 -20.95 -15.81 -10.22
C LYS A 232 -20.24 -14.64 -10.92
N GLN A 233 -20.15 -14.67 -12.24
CA GLN A 233 -19.50 -13.60 -13.00
C GLN A 233 -20.25 -12.27 -12.86
N SER A 234 -21.58 -12.29 -13.06
CA SER A 234 -22.43 -11.10 -12.91
C SER A 234 -22.42 -10.57 -11.47
N TYR A 235 -22.37 -11.45 -10.46
CA TYR A 235 -22.19 -11.07 -9.07
C TYR A 235 -20.87 -10.33 -8.85
N ILE A 236 -19.74 -10.85 -9.34
CA ILE A 236 -18.42 -10.22 -9.20
C ILE A 236 -18.39 -8.83 -9.86
N GLU A 237 -18.92 -8.71 -11.08
CA GLU A 237 -19.00 -7.44 -11.82
C GLU A 237 -19.84 -6.41 -11.05
N LYS A 238 -21.03 -6.81 -10.58
CA LYS A 238 -21.90 -5.95 -9.78
C LYS A 238 -21.28 -5.56 -8.44
N GLN A 239 -20.54 -6.46 -7.79
CA GLN A 239 -19.80 -6.13 -6.56
C GLN A 239 -18.72 -5.07 -6.80
N GLN A 240 -17.99 -5.15 -7.93
CA GLN A 240 -16.98 -4.15 -8.27
C GLN A 240 -17.60 -2.76 -8.54
N GLU A 241 -18.73 -2.71 -9.26
CA GLU A 241 -19.50 -1.49 -9.49
C GLU A 241 -20.00 -0.88 -8.17
N GLN A 242 -20.66 -1.69 -7.33
CA GLN A 242 -21.21 -1.26 -6.04
C GLN A 242 -20.13 -0.78 -5.06
N HIS A 243 -18.97 -1.45 -5.01
CA HIS A 243 -17.84 -0.98 -4.19
C HIS A 243 -17.27 0.36 -4.69
N LEU A 244 -17.20 0.58 -6.00
CA LEU A 244 -16.72 1.84 -6.57
C LEU A 244 -17.69 2.99 -6.24
N GLU A 245 -19.00 2.77 -6.34
CA GLU A 245 -20.02 3.75 -5.93
C GLU A 245 -19.90 4.10 -4.43
N LEU A 246 -19.70 3.10 -3.57
CA LEU A 246 -19.57 3.31 -2.13
C LEU A 246 -18.31 4.10 -1.76
N VAL A 247 -17.18 3.85 -2.44
CA VAL A 247 -15.94 4.63 -2.27
C VAL A 247 -16.17 6.09 -2.67
N GLN A 248 -16.82 6.36 -3.80
CA GLN A 248 -17.14 7.73 -4.20
C GLN A 248 -18.09 8.45 -3.23
N GLN A 249 -18.96 7.72 -2.54
CA GLN A 249 -19.81 8.31 -1.49
C GLN A 249 -19.02 8.60 -0.20
N LEU A 250 -18.06 7.74 0.15
CA LEU A 250 -17.14 7.99 1.26
C LEU A 250 -16.29 9.24 1.01
N GLU A 251 -15.69 9.35 -0.19
CA GLU A 251 -14.90 10.52 -0.60
C GLU A 251 -15.69 11.83 -0.45
N ARG A 252 -16.96 11.86 -0.91
CA ARG A 252 -17.84 13.03 -0.74
C ARG A 252 -18.16 13.35 0.73
N ALA A 253 -18.31 12.34 1.58
CA ALA A 253 -18.53 12.54 3.02
C ALA A 253 -17.25 13.06 3.71
N GLU A 254 -16.07 12.60 3.31
CA GLU A 254 -14.78 13.10 3.80
C GLU A 254 -14.51 14.54 3.33
N GLU A 255 -14.86 14.89 2.08
CA GLU A 255 -14.84 16.28 1.59
C GLU A 255 -15.76 17.19 2.40
N ALA A 256 -16.98 16.76 2.71
CA ALA A 256 -17.91 17.54 3.53
C ALA A 256 -17.36 17.74 4.96
N LYS A 257 -16.78 16.71 5.58
CA LYS A 257 -16.05 16.82 6.86
C LYS A 257 -14.82 17.73 6.77
N ALA A 258 -14.16 17.83 5.62
CA ALA A 258 -13.08 18.80 5.41
C ALA A 258 -13.61 20.25 5.42
N ARG A 259 -14.73 20.51 4.74
CA ARG A 259 -15.39 21.83 4.75
C ARG A 259 -15.79 22.27 6.17
N VAL A 260 -16.30 21.36 7.00
CA VAL A 260 -16.58 21.64 8.43
C VAL A 260 -15.32 22.09 9.16
N ARG A 261 -14.20 21.37 9.01
CA ARG A 261 -12.91 21.72 9.65
C ARG A 261 -12.36 23.07 9.17
N ASP A 262 -12.50 23.39 7.89
CA ASP A 262 -12.05 24.67 7.33
C ASP A 262 -12.95 25.86 7.76
N ALA A 263 -14.26 25.64 7.89
CA ALA A 263 -15.19 26.61 8.48
C ALA A 263 -14.93 26.85 9.97
N MET A 264 -14.59 25.81 10.74
CA MET A 264 -14.14 25.95 12.13
C MET A 264 -12.84 26.77 12.22
N ARG A 265 -11.84 26.47 11.39
CA ARG A 265 -10.58 27.25 11.34
C ARG A 265 -10.83 28.72 11.03
N THR A 266 -11.76 29.01 10.11
CA THR A 266 -12.13 30.40 9.77
C THR A 266 -12.70 31.15 10.98
N LEU A 267 -13.51 30.49 11.83
CA LEU A 267 -14.01 31.07 13.08
C LEU A 267 -12.91 31.25 14.13
N GLU A 268 -11.96 30.32 14.23
CA GLU A 268 -10.78 30.44 15.09
C GLU A 268 -9.90 31.63 14.67
N GLU A 269 -9.65 31.79 13.36
CA GLU A 269 -8.89 32.92 12.78
C GLU A 269 -9.56 34.27 13.07
N ILE A 270 -10.88 34.39 12.83
CA ILE A 270 -11.63 35.61 13.17
C ILE A 270 -11.59 35.89 14.68
N SER A 271 -11.74 34.85 15.52
CA SER A 271 -11.67 34.99 16.98
C SER A 271 -10.30 35.49 17.43
N MET A 272 -9.21 34.93 16.91
CA MET A 272 -7.84 35.38 17.19
C MET A 272 -7.62 36.82 16.73
N GLU A 273 -8.10 37.19 15.54
CA GLU A 273 -7.98 38.56 15.03
C GLU A 273 -8.69 39.57 15.96
N ILE A 274 -9.91 39.27 16.39
CA ILE A 274 -10.68 40.13 17.31
C ILE A 274 -9.95 40.27 18.66
N HIS A 275 -9.37 39.19 19.21
CA HIS A 275 -8.60 39.26 20.45
C HIS A 275 -7.31 40.09 20.30
N GLU A 276 -6.62 39.96 19.16
CA GLU A 276 -5.41 40.73 18.85
C GLU A 276 -5.73 42.23 18.63
N GLN A 277 -6.83 42.55 17.94
CA GLN A 277 -7.32 43.92 17.79
C GLN A 277 -7.65 44.55 19.16
N ARG A 278 -8.30 43.80 20.08
CA ARG A 278 -8.55 44.26 21.46
C ARG A 278 -7.25 44.53 22.21
N ARG A 279 -6.31 43.58 22.23
CA ARG A 279 -4.98 43.75 22.86
C ARG A 279 -4.25 45.01 22.37
N ARG A 280 -4.27 45.26 21.06
CA ARG A 280 -3.65 46.47 20.48
C ARG A 280 -4.35 47.74 20.95
N LYS A 281 -5.70 47.76 20.94
CA LYS A 281 -6.49 48.91 21.41
C LYS A 281 -6.24 49.21 22.89
N ASP A 282 -6.19 48.18 23.74
CA ASP A 282 -5.92 48.32 25.17
C ASP A 282 -4.48 48.79 25.43
N SER A 283 -3.52 48.29 24.65
CA SER A 283 -2.12 48.76 24.69
C SER A 283 -2.00 50.22 24.28
N SER A 284 -2.68 50.65 23.20
CA SER A 284 -2.69 52.06 22.76
C SER A 284 -3.31 52.99 23.79
N ARG A 285 -4.41 52.56 24.42
CA ARG A 285 -5.06 53.31 25.51
C ARG A 285 -4.13 53.49 26.71
N SER A 286 -3.37 52.44 27.07
CA SER A 286 -2.38 52.53 28.14
C SER A 286 -1.16 53.41 27.83
N SER A 287 -0.81 53.62 26.56
CA SER A 287 0.22 54.59 26.17
C SER A 287 -0.30 56.03 26.15
N GLU A 288 -1.55 56.26 25.76
CA GLU A 288 -2.17 57.60 25.80
C GLU A 288 -2.36 58.09 27.24
N ASP A 289 -2.67 57.20 28.19
CA ASP A 289 -2.71 57.51 29.62
C ASP A 289 -1.30 57.74 30.23
N ALA A 290 -0.23 57.23 29.61
CA ALA A 290 1.15 57.42 30.08
C ALA A 290 1.76 58.77 29.62
N ASP A 291 1.36 59.26 28.44
CA ASP A 291 1.78 60.58 27.93
C ASP A 291 1.02 61.76 28.60
N ALA A 292 -0.01 61.47 29.40
CA ALA A 292 -0.82 62.48 30.09
C ALA A 292 -0.22 62.98 31.43
N ASP A 293 0.77 62.29 32.00
CA ASP A 293 1.27 62.51 33.37
C ASP A 293 2.66 63.19 33.46
N ASP A 294 3.28 63.57 32.33
CA ASP A 294 4.61 64.24 32.29
C ASP A 294 4.57 65.65 31.67
N CYS A 295 3.60 66.48 32.11
CA CYS A 295 3.44 67.86 31.66
C CYS A 295 3.15 68.89 32.77
N GLU A 296 3.70 68.71 33.99
CA GLU A 296 3.75 69.83 34.96
C GLU A 296 4.98 69.81 35.90
N ALA A 297 6.16 70.17 35.38
CA ALA A 297 7.39 70.32 36.17
C ALA A 297 8.20 71.61 35.85
N SER A 298 7.69 72.75 36.33
CA SER A 298 8.47 73.92 36.79
C SER A 298 9.28 74.80 35.80
N PHE A 299 9.47 76.06 36.20
CA PHE A 299 9.92 77.20 35.39
C PHE A 299 11.26 77.77 35.93
N LEU A 300 12.06 78.43 35.06
CA LEU A 300 13.29 79.23 35.32
C LEU A 300 14.63 78.46 35.54
N ASP A 301 15.82 78.89 35.07
CA ASP A 301 16.27 79.82 33.99
C ASP A 301 17.83 79.62 33.81
N PRO A 302 18.63 80.47 33.12
CA PRO A 302 19.07 80.32 31.73
C PRO A 302 20.57 79.96 31.49
N SER A 303 20.90 79.84 30.19
CA SER A 303 22.19 80.08 29.51
C SER A 303 23.20 78.93 29.34
N SER A 304 23.52 78.60 28.06
CA SER A 304 24.88 78.50 27.49
C SER A 304 24.92 77.74 26.13
N THR A 305 24.79 78.50 25.02
CA THR A 305 25.43 78.37 23.68
C THR A 305 25.95 77.02 23.10
N CYS A 306 25.67 76.84 21.79
CA CYS A 306 26.47 76.15 20.74
C CYS A 306 26.54 74.59 20.74
N ALA A 307 26.58 73.86 19.61
CA ALA A 307 26.41 74.18 18.16
C ALA A 307 26.19 72.89 17.30
N GLU A 308 25.87 73.06 16.01
CA GLU A 308 26.07 72.14 14.83
C GLU A 308 25.46 70.70 14.86
N LEU A 309 24.40 70.39 14.10
CA LEU A 309 24.33 69.96 12.66
C LEU A 309 24.65 68.45 12.38
N PRO A 310 24.21 67.84 11.24
CA PRO A 310 23.68 66.45 11.22
C PRO A 310 24.44 65.44 10.30
N THR A 311 23.71 64.41 9.80
CA THR A 311 24.02 63.37 8.77
C THR A 311 24.69 62.10 9.32
N ALA A 312 24.44 60.86 8.86
CA ALA A 312 23.74 60.30 7.68
C ALA A 312 22.77 59.14 8.11
N ALA A 313 21.74 58.69 7.37
CA ALA A 313 21.67 57.95 6.09
C ALA A 313 22.49 56.63 6.03
N GLY A 314 21.82 55.50 5.72
CA GLY A 314 22.44 54.17 5.64
C GLY A 314 21.43 53.05 5.34
N SER A 315 21.08 52.88 4.06
CA SER A 315 20.33 51.72 3.55
C SER A 315 21.16 50.44 3.62
N ASP A 316 20.51 49.26 3.64
CA ASP A 316 20.74 48.29 2.56
C ASP A 316 19.65 47.21 2.46
N GLU A 317 19.39 46.78 1.23
CA GLU A 317 18.60 45.58 0.91
C GLU A 317 19.46 44.30 1.06
N VAL A 318 18.84 43.11 1.00
CA VAL A 318 19.15 42.09 -0.03
C VAL A 318 18.24 40.85 0.11
N ALA A 319 17.88 40.26 -1.05
CA ALA A 319 17.11 39.01 -1.22
C ALA A 319 17.68 37.80 -0.43
N GLY A 320 16.96 36.72 -0.12
CA GLY A 320 15.70 36.19 -0.66
C GLY A 320 15.97 34.90 -1.47
N HIS A 321 15.25 33.80 -1.20
CA HIS A 321 15.13 32.59 -2.06
C HIS A 321 14.00 31.63 -1.56
N GLN A 322 13.32 30.97 -2.49
CA GLN A 322 12.45 29.78 -2.32
C GLN A 322 13.06 28.61 -3.15
N PRO A 323 12.36 27.49 -3.45
CA PRO A 323 12.05 26.37 -2.56
C PRO A 323 12.48 24.98 -3.14
N ALA A 324 12.32 23.90 -2.35
CA ALA A 324 12.26 22.50 -2.79
C ALA A 324 11.49 21.72 -1.70
N VAL A 325 10.50 20.86 -1.91
CA VAL A 325 10.23 19.82 -2.93
C VAL A 325 11.29 18.72 -2.97
N LEU A 326 11.01 17.59 -2.30
CA LEU A 326 11.35 16.27 -2.81
C LEU A 326 10.52 15.18 -2.11
N ALA A 327 10.06 14.21 -2.89
CA ALA A 327 9.34 13.03 -2.43
C ALA A 327 10.30 11.86 -2.20
N ALA A 328 9.84 10.88 -1.42
CA ALA A 328 10.26 9.48 -1.43
C ALA A 328 9.05 8.61 -1.07
#